data_AF-A0A838GFK3-F1
#
_entry.id   AF-A0A838GFK3-F1
#
_cell.length_a   1.000
_cell.length_b   1.000
_cell.length_c   1.000
_cell.angle_alpha   90.00
_cell.angle_beta   90.00
_cell.angle_gamma   90.00
#
_symmetry.space_group_name_H-M   'P 1'
#
loop_
_entity.id
_entity.type
_entity.pdbx_description
1 polymer ?
#
loop_
_entity_poly.entity_id
_entity_poly.type
_entity_poly.pdbx_seq_one_letter_code
_entity_poly.pdbx_strand_id
1 'polypeptide(L)'
;MAAPGESGTGNEATFAAGFFEADIDAYWSQIFASEGLGYWTPAVISMTDAVNSGCGYVTADQFLAFYCSVDAAVYWSVSGYERAYARAGDAAWVNVMAHEWSHHVQLLIGLNTPWRQANDSVGLELEATCLGGAYVADARDRGLVDDDMIALMVQMFGGSETHGTTDQVRTAFRDGIDDGIAACGVAL
;
A
#
# COMPACT_ATOMS: atom_id res chain seq x y z
N MET A 1 5.56 24.33 -12.38
CA MET A 1 6.71 23.77 -13.10
C MET A 1 7.90 23.84 -12.16
N ALA A 2 8.28 22.73 -11.52
CA ALA A 2 9.52 22.63 -10.75
C ALA A 2 10.62 22.10 -11.66
N ALA A 3 11.84 22.61 -11.51
CA ALA A 3 13.00 22.32 -12.36
C ALA A 3 13.73 21.03 -11.93
N PRO A 4 14.51 20.38 -12.82
CA PRO A 4 15.20 19.15 -12.49
C PRO A 4 16.56 19.45 -11.82
N GLY A 5 16.76 18.99 -10.57
CA GLY A 5 18.10 18.95 -9.98
C GLY A 5 18.26 19.24 -8.48
N GLU A 6 17.21 19.27 -7.66
CA GLU A 6 17.38 19.40 -6.21
C GLU A 6 17.26 18.04 -5.52
N SER A 7 18.36 17.61 -4.89
CA SER A 7 18.39 16.47 -3.97
C SER A 7 17.54 16.82 -2.75
N GLY A 8 16.29 16.34 -2.74
CA GLY A 8 15.31 16.60 -1.69
C GLY A 8 15.80 16.16 -0.32
N THR A 9 16.00 17.12 0.57
CA THR A 9 16.35 16.91 1.99
C THR A 9 15.08 16.61 2.77
N GLY A 10 14.96 15.42 3.39
CA GLY A 10 14.08 15.04 4.50
C GLY A 10 12.61 15.50 4.50
N ASN A 11 12.36 16.81 4.58
CA ASN A 11 11.03 17.42 4.64
C ASN A 11 10.19 17.24 3.37
N GLU A 12 10.78 17.23 2.18
CA GLU A 12 10.01 17.02 0.93
C GLU A 12 9.53 15.58 0.82
N ALA A 13 10.37 14.63 1.22
CA ALA A 13 10.06 13.21 1.28
C ALA A 13 8.92 12.96 2.30
N THR A 14 9.03 13.52 3.52
CA THR A 14 7.96 13.43 4.53
C THR A 14 6.66 14.13 4.10
N PHE A 15 6.73 15.20 3.32
CA PHE A 15 5.54 15.90 2.80
C PHE A 15 4.85 15.10 1.68
N ALA A 16 5.62 14.53 0.75
CA ALA A 16 5.10 13.61 -0.26
C ALA A 16 4.47 12.36 0.39
N ALA A 17 5.08 11.87 1.48
CA ALA A 17 4.57 10.79 2.33
C ALA A 17 3.48 11.20 3.33
N GLY A 18 2.88 12.39 3.20
CA GLY A 18 1.56 12.66 3.79
C GLY A 18 0.50 12.89 2.72
N PHE A 19 0.93 13.26 1.50
CA PHE A 19 0.04 13.53 0.38
C PHE A 19 -0.59 12.24 -0.15
N PHE A 20 0.21 11.20 -0.40
CA PHE A 20 -0.30 9.97 -0.99
C PHE A 20 -1.24 9.20 -0.05
N GLU A 21 -0.98 9.23 1.25
CA GLU A 21 -1.85 8.66 2.29
C GLU A 21 -3.22 9.30 2.28
N ALA A 22 -3.26 10.63 2.26
CA ALA A 22 -4.50 11.37 2.19
C ALA A 22 -5.26 11.12 0.88
N ASP A 23 -4.54 10.94 -0.23
CA ASP A 23 -5.13 10.63 -1.54
C ASP A 23 -5.70 9.20 -1.60
N ILE A 24 -4.96 8.21 -1.08
CA ILE A 24 -5.41 6.82 -0.96
C ILE A 24 -6.63 6.72 -0.03
N ASP A 25 -6.61 7.41 1.11
CA ASP A 25 -7.73 7.48 2.04
C ASP A 25 -8.98 8.06 1.37
N ALA A 26 -8.81 9.17 0.63
CA ALA A 26 -9.90 9.80 -0.11
C ALA A 26 -10.46 8.91 -1.22
N TYR A 27 -9.62 8.16 -1.93
CA TYR A 27 -10.04 7.19 -2.95
C TYR A 27 -10.95 6.11 -2.33
N TRP A 28 -10.48 5.47 -1.26
CA TRP A 28 -11.27 4.42 -0.61
C TRP A 28 -12.52 4.94 0.08
N SER A 29 -12.45 6.11 0.72
CA SER A 29 -13.63 6.76 1.31
C SER A 29 -14.73 7.00 0.26
N GLN A 30 -14.36 7.43 -0.95
CA GLN A 30 -15.31 7.65 -2.04
C GLN A 30 -15.93 6.35 -2.55
N ILE A 31 -15.12 5.30 -2.75
CA ILE A 31 -15.62 3.98 -3.19
C ILE A 31 -16.58 3.39 -2.16
N PHE A 32 -16.21 3.39 -0.89
CA PHE A 32 -17.10 2.89 0.16
C PHE A 32 -18.41 3.68 0.22
N ALA A 33 -18.35 5.00 0.05
CA ALA A 33 -19.53 5.83 -0.01
C ALA A 33 -20.41 5.51 -1.24
N SER A 34 -19.84 5.20 -2.40
CA SER A 34 -20.61 4.84 -3.60
C SER A 34 -21.31 3.48 -3.46
N GLU A 35 -20.72 2.55 -2.71
CA GLU A 35 -21.32 1.24 -2.39
C GLU A 35 -22.26 1.28 -1.17
N GLY A 36 -22.41 2.44 -0.52
CA GLY A 36 -23.23 2.58 0.69
C GLY A 36 -22.64 1.86 1.92
N LEU A 37 -21.33 1.61 1.91
CA LEU A 37 -20.56 1.02 3.00
C LEU A 37 -20.01 2.09 3.96
N GLY A 38 -19.68 1.66 5.18
CA GLY A 38 -19.01 2.50 6.17
C GLY A 38 -17.49 2.46 6.01
N TYR A 39 -16.85 3.64 6.00
CA TYR A 39 -15.39 3.79 5.93
C TYR A 39 -14.88 4.58 7.13
N TRP A 40 -13.68 4.23 7.60
CA TRP A 40 -12.92 5.04 8.56
C TRP A 40 -11.44 4.91 8.26
N THR A 41 -10.70 6.01 8.40
CA THR A 41 -9.26 6.09 8.09
C THR A 41 -8.42 5.23 9.04
N PRO A 42 -7.47 4.40 8.55
CA PRO A 42 -6.51 3.71 9.40
C PRO A 42 -5.55 4.69 10.07
N ALA A 43 -4.98 4.31 11.21
CA ALA A 43 -3.85 5.06 11.76
C ALA A 43 -2.59 4.83 10.92
N VAL A 44 -1.71 5.84 10.84
CA VAL A 44 -0.39 5.72 10.19
C VAL A 44 0.69 6.04 11.22
N ILE A 45 1.58 5.09 11.49
CA ILE A 45 2.53 5.14 12.60
C ILE A 45 3.95 4.91 12.09
N SER A 46 4.81 5.93 12.21
CA SER A 46 6.22 5.83 11.87
C SER A 46 7.03 5.12 12.96
N MET A 47 8.01 4.31 12.57
CA MET A 47 8.92 3.58 13.45
C MET A 47 10.37 3.95 13.16
N THR A 48 11.12 4.34 14.19
CA THR A 48 12.58 4.50 14.14
C THR A 48 13.33 3.32 14.76
N ASP A 49 12.69 2.61 15.68
CA ASP A 49 13.25 1.49 16.44
C ASP A 49 12.23 0.32 16.46
N ALA A 50 12.08 -0.37 17.58
CA ALA A 50 11.08 -1.41 17.74
C ALA A 50 9.74 -0.87 18.24
N VAL A 51 8.65 -1.53 17.84
CA VAL A 51 7.29 -1.29 18.34
C VAL A 51 6.69 -2.59 18.84
N ASN A 52 5.83 -2.50 19.85
CA ASN A 52 4.95 -3.58 20.25
C ASN A 52 3.54 -3.25 19.76
N SER A 53 3.18 -3.77 18.58
CA SER A 53 1.85 -3.60 17.98
C SER A 53 0.87 -4.63 18.54
N GLY A 54 -0.42 -4.46 18.28
CA GLY A 54 -1.42 -5.49 18.53
C GLY A 54 -1.15 -6.81 17.78
N CYS A 55 -0.35 -6.76 16.70
CA CYS A 55 0.06 -7.91 15.91
C CYS A 55 1.41 -8.52 16.35
N GLY A 56 2.05 -7.93 17.37
CA GLY A 56 3.30 -8.43 17.96
C GLY A 56 4.44 -7.42 17.93
N TYR A 57 5.59 -7.88 18.43
CA TYR A 57 6.83 -7.11 18.46
C TYR A 57 7.53 -7.11 17.10
N VAL A 58 7.79 -5.93 16.57
CA VAL A 58 8.42 -5.72 15.25
C VAL A 58 9.55 -4.70 15.38
N THR A 59 10.68 -4.93 14.71
CA THR A 59 11.79 -3.97 14.61
C THR A 59 11.75 -3.23 13.27
N ALA A 60 12.07 -1.93 13.27
CA ALA A 60 12.02 -1.09 12.06
C ALA A 60 12.89 -1.56 10.89
N ASP A 61 13.84 -2.47 11.08
CA ASP A 61 14.67 -3.03 10.02
C ASP A 61 14.07 -4.25 9.31
N GLN A 62 12.98 -4.84 9.85
CA GLN A 62 12.36 -6.05 9.29
C GLN A 62 11.53 -5.79 8.03
N PHE A 63 10.81 -4.66 7.98
CA PHE A 63 9.87 -4.34 6.91
C PHE A 63 9.95 -2.87 6.52
N LEU A 64 9.50 -2.57 5.30
CA LEU A 64 9.30 -1.19 4.86
C LEU A 64 8.04 -0.61 5.49
N ALA A 65 6.93 -1.33 5.39
CA ALA A 65 5.70 -1.10 6.12
C ALA A 65 4.99 -2.44 6.37
N PHE A 66 3.97 -2.41 7.24
CA PHE A 66 3.01 -3.49 7.41
C PHE A 66 1.71 -2.94 8.00
N TYR A 67 0.58 -3.53 7.61
CA TYR A 67 -0.71 -3.27 8.22
C TYR A 67 -1.00 -4.24 9.37
N CYS A 68 -1.38 -3.70 10.53
CA CYS A 68 -1.86 -4.49 11.65
C CYS A 68 -3.38 -4.38 11.80
N SER A 69 -4.11 -5.47 11.54
CA SER A 69 -5.58 -5.51 11.63
C SER A 69 -6.12 -5.40 13.06
N VAL A 70 -5.31 -5.71 14.08
CA VAL A 70 -5.68 -5.56 15.51
C VAL A 70 -5.74 -4.09 15.91
N ASP A 71 -4.75 -3.32 15.47
CA ASP A 71 -4.65 -1.88 15.75
C ASP A 71 -5.35 -1.03 14.70
N ALA A 72 -5.66 -1.65 13.55
CA ALA A 72 -6.06 -1.02 12.31
C ALA A 72 -5.18 0.17 11.93
N ALA A 73 -3.89 -0.13 11.86
CA ALA A 73 -2.85 0.84 11.62
C ALA A 73 -1.84 0.32 10.60
N VAL A 74 -1.39 1.21 9.72
CA VAL A 74 -0.19 1.04 8.91
C VAL A 74 1.01 1.49 9.74
N TYR A 75 1.92 0.57 10.01
CA TYR A 75 3.21 0.84 10.62
C TYR A 75 4.27 0.90 9.53
N TRP A 76 5.15 1.91 9.55
CA TRP A 76 6.20 2.04 8.54
C TRP A 76 7.55 2.43 9.13
N SER A 77 8.62 1.92 8.53
CA SER A 77 9.99 2.18 8.95
C SER A 77 10.53 3.46 8.32
N VAL A 78 10.95 4.43 9.13
CA VAL A 78 11.58 5.66 8.63
C VAL A 78 12.85 5.32 7.83
N SER A 79 13.70 4.45 8.37
CA SER A 79 14.91 4.02 7.68
C SER A 79 14.62 3.18 6.43
N GLY A 80 13.56 2.38 6.46
CA GLY A 80 13.09 1.60 5.32
C GLY A 80 12.65 2.52 4.19
N TYR A 81 11.82 3.52 4.52
CA TYR A 81 11.33 4.53 3.61
C TYR A 81 12.48 5.26 2.91
N GLU A 82 13.45 5.78 3.67
CA GLU A 82 14.61 6.47 3.10
C GLU A 82 15.37 5.59 2.09
N ARG A 83 15.56 4.30 2.39
CA ARG A 83 16.21 3.35 1.48
C ARG A 83 15.39 3.08 0.22
N ALA A 84 14.07 2.96 0.35
CA ALA A 84 13.17 2.70 -0.77
C ALA A 84 13.05 3.93 -1.68
N TYR A 85 12.88 5.11 -1.07
CA TYR A 85 12.85 6.40 -1.75
C TYR A 85 14.15 6.67 -2.51
N ALA A 86 15.31 6.40 -1.92
CA ALA A 86 16.59 6.56 -2.60
C ALA A 86 16.74 5.67 -3.85
N ARG A 87 15.99 4.57 -3.95
CA ARG A 87 16.03 3.63 -5.09
C ARG A 87 15.00 3.94 -6.16
N ALA A 88 13.80 4.35 -5.76
CA ALA A 88 12.66 4.45 -6.66
C ALA A 88 11.75 5.66 -6.43
N GLY A 89 12.18 6.62 -5.62
CA GLY A 89 11.44 7.85 -5.34
C GLY A 89 10.03 7.58 -4.83
N ASP A 90 9.09 8.40 -5.27
CA ASP A 90 7.69 8.30 -4.89
C ASP A 90 7.05 6.96 -5.30
N ALA A 91 7.49 6.34 -6.40
CA ALA A 91 6.92 5.07 -6.86
C ALA A 91 7.03 3.97 -5.79
N ALA A 92 8.12 3.95 -5.03
CA ALA A 92 8.27 3.02 -3.92
C ALA A 92 7.22 3.24 -2.82
N TRP A 93 6.98 4.50 -2.49
CA TRP A 93 6.10 4.87 -1.39
C TRP A 93 4.63 4.68 -1.73
N VAL A 94 4.22 5.15 -2.90
CA VAL A 94 2.86 4.97 -3.43
C VAL A 94 2.51 3.49 -3.48
N ASN A 95 3.39 2.65 -4.03
CA ASN A 95 3.15 1.21 -4.14
C ASN A 95 2.94 0.53 -2.79
N VAL A 96 3.78 0.87 -1.81
CA VAL A 96 3.71 0.27 -0.47
C VAL A 96 2.47 0.75 0.26
N MET A 97 2.23 2.06 0.30
CA MET A 97 1.07 2.59 1.01
C MET A 97 -0.24 2.13 0.38
N ALA A 98 -0.33 2.04 -0.95
CA ALA A 98 -1.51 1.50 -1.63
C ALA A 98 -1.77 0.03 -1.25
N HIS A 99 -0.72 -0.78 -1.13
CA HIS A 99 -0.82 -2.17 -0.67
C HIS A 99 -1.25 -2.26 0.81
N GLU A 100 -0.61 -1.52 1.72
CA GLU A 100 -0.95 -1.57 3.14
C GLU A 100 -2.35 -1.01 3.43
N TRP A 101 -2.79 0.02 2.70
CA TRP A 101 -4.17 0.51 2.79
C TRP A 101 -5.17 -0.52 2.27
N SER A 102 -4.78 -1.36 1.31
CA SER A 102 -5.64 -2.43 0.81
C SER A 102 -5.88 -3.51 1.86
N HIS A 103 -4.93 -3.78 2.76
CA HIS A 103 -5.20 -4.59 3.93
C HIS A 103 -6.20 -3.95 4.90
N HIS A 104 -6.23 -2.62 4.98
CA HIS A 104 -7.26 -1.92 5.72
C HIS A 104 -8.64 -2.09 5.07
N VAL A 105 -8.73 -1.99 3.75
CA VAL A 105 -9.98 -2.29 3.00
C VAL A 105 -10.45 -3.71 3.28
N GLN A 106 -9.54 -4.69 3.22
CA GLN A 106 -9.84 -6.09 3.56
C GLN A 106 -10.37 -6.24 5.00
N LEU A 107 -9.87 -5.45 5.96
CA LEU A 107 -10.44 -5.43 7.32
C LEU A 107 -11.88 -4.92 7.29
N LEU A 108 -12.14 -3.79 6.61
CA LEU A 108 -13.46 -3.16 6.56
C LEU A 108 -14.54 -4.06 5.94
N ILE A 109 -14.17 -4.85 4.93
CA ILE A 109 -15.07 -5.80 4.27
C ILE A 109 -15.06 -7.21 4.90
N GLY A 110 -14.34 -7.39 6.01
CA GLY A 110 -14.38 -8.61 6.82
C GLY A 110 -13.48 -9.76 6.33
N LEU A 111 -12.59 -9.52 5.36
CA LEU A 111 -11.65 -10.52 4.83
C LEU A 111 -10.40 -10.70 5.70
N ASN A 112 -9.88 -9.60 6.26
CA ASN A 112 -8.66 -9.55 7.09
C ASN A 112 -8.98 -9.22 8.58
N THR A 113 -9.82 -10.03 9.23
CA THR A 113 -10.19 -9.79 10.63
C THR A 113 -9.21 -10.47 11.60
N PRO A 114 -8.91 -9.87 12.78
CA PRO A 114 -7.99 -10.44 13.78
C PRO A 114 -8.32 -11.87 14.25
N TRP A 115 -9.58 -12.28 14.12
CA TRP A 115 -10.09 -13.57 14.60
C TRP A 115 -10.15 -14.63 13.51
N ARG A 116 -9.91 -14.26 12.24
CA ARG A 116 -9.86 -15.19 11.12
C ARG A 116 -8.45 -15.78 11.08
N GLN A 117 -8.34 -17.09 11.30
CA GLN A 117 -7.13 -17.81 10.91
C GLN A 117 -7.05 -17.76 9.39
N ALA A 118 -6.25 -16.84 8.86
CA ALA A 118 -5.96 -16.81 7.43
C ALA A 118 -5.18 -18.09 7.08
N ASN A 119 -5.89 -19.11 6.60
CA ASN A 119 -5.28 -20.33 6.07
C ASN A 119 -4.62 -20.10 4.69
N ASP A 120 -4.82 -18.93 4.09
CA ASP A 120 -4.23 -18.51 2.82
C ASP A 120 -3.73 -17.06 2.93
N SER A 121 -2.54 -16.89 3.52
CA SER A 121 -1.90 -15.57 3.62
C SER A 121 -1.54 -15.03 2.24
N VAL A 122 -1.07 -15.88 1.33
CA VAL A 122 -0.66 -15.47 -0.03
C VAL A 122 -1.85 -14.93 -0.82
N GLY A 123 -3.02 -15.55 -0.74
CA GLY A 123 -4.23 -15.04 -1.38
C GLY A 123 -4.59 -13.63 -0.91
N LEU A 124 -4.51 -13.35 0.40
CA LEU A 124 -4.76 -12.02 0.94
C LEU A 124 -3.71 -10.99 0.49
N GLU A 125 -2.43 -11.36 0.41
CA GLU A 125 -1.36 -10.49 -0.09
C GLU A 125 -1.53 -10.15 -1.57
N LEU A 126 -1.92 -11.14 -2.39
CA LEU A 126 -2.17 -10.93 -3.82
C LEU A 126 -3.41 -10.07 -4.04
N GLU A 127 -4.47 -10.28 -3.26
CA GLU A 127 -5.67 -9.44 -3.28
C GLU A 127 -5.35 -8.00 -2.90
N ALA A 128 -4.57 -7.77 -1.83
CA ALA A 128 -4.13 -6.43 -1.42
C ALA A 128 -3.26 -5.76 -2.50
N THR A 129 -2.40 -6.54 -3.16
CA THR A 129 -1.59 -6.06 -4.30
C THR A 129 -2.48 -5.64 -5.47
N CYS A 130 -3.52 -6.42 -5.79
CA CYS A 130 -4.46 -6.08 -6.86
C CYS A 130 -5.24 -4.80 -6.54
N LEU A 131 -5.77 -4.67 -5.32
CA LEU A 131 -6.48 -3.47 -4.88
C LEU A 131 -5.57 -2.23 -4.90
N GLY A 132 -4.29 -2.38 -4.54
CA GLY A 132 -3.29 -1.33 -4.70
C GLY A 132 -3.11 -0.92 -6.17
N GLY A 133 -3.11 -1.88 -7.09
CA GLY A 133 -3.10 -1.60 -8.54
C GLY A 133 -4.31 -0.81 -9.01
N ALA A 134 -5.51 -1.10 -8.50
CA ALA A 134 -6.73 -0.36 -8.83
C ALA A 134 -6.67 1.11 -8.37
N TYR A 135 -6.12 1.38 -7.19
CA TYR A 135 -5.81 2.76 -6.76
C TYR A 135 -4.79 3.42 -7.70
N VAL A 136 -3.71 2.72 -8.04
CA VAL A 136 -2.65 3.26 -8.92
C VAL A 136 -3.21 3.64 -10.30
N ALA A 137 -4.15 2.88 -10.85
CA ALA A 137 -4.82 3.24 -12.09
C ALA A 137 -5.64 4.54 -11.97
N ASP A 138 -6.41 4.71 -10.89
CA ASP A 138 -7.13 5.95 -10.62
C ASP A 138 -6.17 7.15 -10.44
N ALA A 139 -5.10 6.96 -9.67
CA ALA A 139 -4.06 7.97 -9.48
C ALA A 139 -3.37 8.36 -10.80
N ARG A 140 -3.14 7.39 -11.70
CA ARG A 140 -2.63 7.62 -13.05
C ARG A 140 -3.59 8.44 -13.89
N ASP A 141 -4.87 8.09 -13.90
CA ASP A 141 -5.88 8.79 -14.69
C ASP A 141 -6.07 10.25 -14.21
N ARG A 142 -5.80 10.52 -12.93
CA ARG A 142 -5.74 11.86 -12.34
C ARG A 142 -4.39 12.58 -12.48
N GLY A 143 -3.37 11.91 -13.03
CA GLY A 143 -2.04 12.47 -13.29
C GLY A 143 -1.14 12.61 -12.06
N LEU A 144 -1.41 11.86 -10.98
CA LEU A 144 -0.57 11.80 -9.78
C LEU A 144 0.57 10.78 -9.91
N VAL A 145 0.35 9.74 -10.71
CA VAL A 145 1.31 8.70 -11.06
C VAL A 145 1.41 8.65 -12.58
N ASP A 146 2.60 8.41 -13.13
CA ASP A 146 2.80 8.22 -14.57
C ASP A 146 3.20 6.78 -14.91
N ASP A 147 3.25 6.46 -16.20
CA ASP A 147 3.58 5.11 -16.68
C ASP A 147 5.01 4.70 -16.32
N ASP A 148 5.94 5.65 -16.18
CA ASP A 148 7.32 5.38 -15.77
C ASP A 148 7.39 4.98 -14.29
N MET A 149 6.62 5.66 -13.43
CA MET A 149 6.43 5.27 -12.04
C MET A 149 5.82 3.88 -11.94
N ILE A 150 4.76 3.58 -12.69
CA ILE A 150 4.13 2.24 -12.71
C ILE A 150 5.13 1.17 -13.14
N ALA A 151 5.91 1.44 -14.20
CA ALA A 151 6.94 0.51 -14.66
C ALA A 151 8.00 0.25 -13.59
N LEU A 152 8.33 1.24 -12.78
CA LEU A 152 9.25 1.11 -11.65
C LEU A 152 8.64 0.29 -10.51
N MET A 153 7.36 0.50 -10.16
CA MET A 153 6.63 -0.31 -9.18
C MET A 153 6.64 -1.80 -9.57
N VAL A 154 6.36 -2.10 -10.85
CA VAL A 154 6.36 -3.47 -11.37
C VAL A 154 7.75 -4.13 -11.26
N GLN A 155 8.82 -3.36 -11.46
CA GLN A 155 10.19 -3.85 -11.32
C GLN A 155 10.59 -4.10 -9.86
N MET A 156 9.99 -3.38 -8.92
CA MET A 156 10.25 -3.54 -7.48
C MET A 156 9.64 -4.83 -6.91
N PHE A 157 8.58 -5.38 -7.52
CA PHE A 157 8.00 -6.62 -7.04
C PHE A 157 8.99 -7.78 -7.12
N GLY A 158 9.12 -8.49 -6.00
CA GLY A 158 9.84 -9.74 -5.85
C GLY A 158 8.99 -10.72 -5.05
N GLY A 159 9.05 -11.99 -5.42
CA GLY A 159 8.31 -13.04 -4.71
C GLY A 159 8.90 -13.36 -3.34
N SER A 160 8.04 -13.82 -2.45
CA SER A 160 8.40 -14.33 -1.12
C SER A 160 7.44 -15.45 -0.70
N GLU A 161 7.79 -16.17 0.37
CA GLU A 161 6.89 -17.21 0.91
C GLU A 161 5.55 -16.64 1.40
N THR A 162 5.53 -15.36 1.80
CA THR A 162 4.33 -14.71 2.34
C THR A 162 3.49 -14.02 1.28
N HIS A 163 4.10 -13.45 0.23
CA HIS A 163 3.40 -12.67 -0.81
C HIS A 163 3.20 -13.44 -2.13
N GLY A 164 3.68 -14.68 -2.22
CA GLY A 164 3.66 -15.48 -3.44
C GLY A 164 4.83 -15.19 -4.37
N THR A 165 4.82 -15.80 -5.55
CA THR A 165 5.89 -15.66 -6.55
C THR A 165 5.88 -14.29 -7.22
N THR A 166 7.03 -13.87 -7.76
CA THR A 166 7.14 -12.60 -8.51
C THR A 166 6.09 -12.49 -9.62
N ASP A 167 5.81 -13.58 -10.33
CA ASP A 167 4.83 -13.57 -11.43
C ASP A 167 3.40 -13.41 -10.91
N GLN A 168 3.07 -14.01 -9.76
CA GLN A 168 1.76 -13.83 -9.12
C GLN A 168 1.56 -12.38 -8.68
N VAL A 169 2.53 -11.80 -7.97
CA VAL A 169 2.43 -10.42 -7.47
C VAL A 169 2.29 -9.43 -8.63
N ARG A 170 3.10 -9.59 -9.68
CA ARG A 170 3.02 -8.74 -10.88
C ARG A 170 1.72 -8.90 -11.64
N THR A 171 1.20 -10.12 -11.72
CA THR A 171 -0.11 -10.38 -12.35
C THR A 171 -1.21 -9.70 -11.55
N ALA A 172 -1.27 -9.94 -10.24
CA ALA A 172 -2.28 -9.33 -9.37
C ALA A 172 -2.27 -7.80 -9.45
N PHE A 173 -1.09 -7.16 -9.38
CA PHE A 173 -0.97 -5.71 -9.53
C PHE A 173 -1.51 -5.20 -10.87
N ARG A 174 -1.22 -5.92 -11.96
CA ARG A 174 -1.69 -5.57 -13.31
C ARG A 174 -3.18 -5.77 -13.48
N ASP A 175 -3.73 -6.86 -12.95
CA ASP A 175 -5.18 -7.11 -12.97
C ASP A 175 -5.93 -5.94 -12.31
N GLY A 176 -5.40 -5.42 -11.19
CA GLY A 176 -5.92 -4.21 -10.56
C GLY A 176 -5.82 -2.96 -11.44
N ILE A 177 -4.70 -2.76 -12.12
CA ILE A 177 -4.50 -1.61 -13.02
C ILE A 177 -5.42 -1.66 -14.24
N ASP A 178 -5.55 -2.83 -14.86
CA ASP A 178 -6.19 -3.00 -16.16
C ASP A 178 -7.71 -3.18 -16.03
N ASP A 179 -8.15 -3.91 -15.00
CA ASP A 179 -9.55 -4.35 -14.84
C ASP A 179 -10.19 -3.85 -13.52
N GLY A 180 -9.45 -3.12 -12.70
CA GLY A 180 -9.94 -2.48 -11.47
C GLY A 180 -10.32 -3.46 -10.36
N ILE A 181 -11.08 -2.97 -9.37
CA ILE A 181 -11.44 -3.70 -8.15
C ILE A 181 -12.17 -5.03 -8.46
N ALA A 182 -12.96 -5.07 -9.52
CA ALA A 182 -13.74 -6.26 -9.90
C ALA A 182 -12.86 -7.47 -10.25
N ALA A 183 -11.62 -7.26 -10.72
CA ALA A 183 -10.67 -8.33 -11.00
C ALA A 183 -9.97 -8.87 -9.74
N CYS A 184 -10.00 -8.12 -8.64
CA CYS A 184 -9.32 -8.48 -7.40
C CYS A 184 -10.05 -9.53 -6.57
N GLY A 185 -11.21 -10.01 -7.00
CA GLY A 185 -11.95 -11.05 -6.30
C GLY A 185 -12.64 -10.60 -5.01
N VAL A 186 -12.73 -9.28 -4.78
CA VAL A 186 -13.47 -8.69 -3.65
C VAL A 186 -14.88 -8.26 -4.06
N ALA A 187 -15.80 -8.26 -3.09
CA ALA A 187 -17.11 -7.65 -3.22
C ALA A 187 -17.17 -6.45 -2.27
N LEU A 188 -17.33 -5.26 -2.86
CA LEU A 188 -17.66 -4.02 -2.17
C LEU A 188 -19.17 -3.78 -2.24
#